data_AF-A0A3B7ME63-F1
#
_entry.id   AF-A0A3B7ME63-F1
#
_cell.length_a   1.000
_cell.length_b   1.000
_cell.length_c   1.000
_cell.angle_alpha   90.00
_cell.angle_beta   90.00
_cell.angle_gamma   90.00
#
_symmetry.space_group_name_H-M   'P 1'
#
loop_
_entity.id
_entity.type
_entity.pdbx_description
1 polymer ?
#
loop_
_entity_poly.entity_id
_entity_poly.type
_entity_poly.pdbx_seq_one_letter_code
_entity_poly.pdbx_strand_id
1 'polypeptide(L)'
;MRIILPILLLCSTLALAQDDEFRDFRNKKDNFSKMQQKDIRAELASFLMAGIDESITKLPLKSVPVKSYGSNYMTWANDQIQVTIKTGIFDPSKHKIMLEEKHVVKVDGKPYYGNYGEMPRVTIESITVMMGKDTVVIPPSAYFDLYEPSFFYQDKDGSSKTRNGVFISNDGRSYYIYLLNTAYKGNEYTWVIQDKKYLRRVVDFDVLK
;
A
#
# COMPACT_ATOMS: atom_id res chain seq x y z
N MET A 1 49.24 -11.36 56.42
CA MET A 1 48.43 -10.13 56.39
C MET A 1 48.33 -9.69 54.93
N ARG A 2 47.09 -9.63 54.39
CA ARG A 2 46.64 -9.01 53.12
C ARG A 2 47.18 -9.58 51.79
N ILE A 3 46.36 -10.45 51.19
CA ILE A 3 46.37 -10.79 49.76
C ILE A 3 45.41 -9.81 49.07
N ILE A 4 45.88 -9.07 48.05
CA ILE A 4 45.05 -8.21 47.20
C ILE A 4 44.78 -8.97 45.91
N LEU A 5 43.51 -9.27 45.65
CA LEU A 5 43.00 -9.88 44.43
C LEU A 5 42.50 -8.78 43.48
N PRO A 6 42.93 -8.69 42.22
CA PRO A 6 42.31 -7.76 41.28
C PRO A 6 41.07 -8.43 40.67
N ILE A 7 39.90 -7.86 40.93
CA ILE A 7 38.66 -8.21 40.25
C ILE A 7 38.73 -7.64 38.83
N LEU A 8 38.84 -8.53 37.84
CA LEU A 8 38.74 -8.18 36.43
C LEU A 8 37.26 -7.92 36.12
N LEU A 9 36.87 -6.66 36.00
CA LEU A 9 35.55 -6.27 35.51
C LEU A 9 35.49 -6.59 34.01
N LEU A 10 34.91 -7.73 33.64
CA LEU A 10 34.47 -7.97 32.27
C LEU A 10 33.27 -7.07 31.98
N CYS A 11 33.52 -5.90 31.37
CA CYS A 11 32.51 -5.17 30.63
C CYS A 11 32.18 -5.99 29.37
N SER A 12 31.18 -6.85 29.45
CA SER A 12 30.51 -7.38 28.26
C SER A 12 29.81 -6.22 27.58
N THR A 13 30.45 -5.65 26.55
CA THR A 13 29.76 -4.83 25.58
C THR A 13 28.73 -5.72 24.90
N LEU A 14 27.47 -5.59 25.30
CA LEU A 14 26.35 -6.00 24.46
C LEU A 14 26.47 -5.16 23.19
N ALA A 15 27.13 -5.72 22.17
CA ALA A 15 26.94 -5.27 20.81
C ALA A 15 25.48 -5.57 20.49
N LEU A 16 24.61 -4.59 20.69
CA LEU A 16 23.36 -4.55 19.96
C LEU A 16 23.79 -4.54 18.50
N ALA A 17 23.54 -5.64 17.79
CA ALA A 17 23.57 -5.63 16.35
C ALA A 17 22.75 -4.41 15.93
N GLN A 18 23.42 -3.41 15.37
CA GLN A 18 22.72 -2.42 14.58
C GLN A 18 22.05 -3.26 13.50
N ASP A 19 20.72 -3.38 13.56
CA ASP A 19 19.96 -3.77 12.39
C ASP A 19 20.44 -2.77 11.34
N ASP A 20 21.25 -3.22 10.38
CA ASP A 20 21.79 -2.36 9.34
C ASP A 20 20.58 -1.88 8.53
N GLU A 21 19.97 -0.78 8.98
CA GLU A 21 18.92 -0.08 8.28
C GLU A 21 19.58 0.52 7.05
N PHE A 22 19.58 -0.25 5.96
CA PHE A 22 19.91 0.24 4.64
C PHE A 22 19.04 1.46 4.33
N ARG A 23 19.54 2.35 3.48
CA ARG A 23 18.87 3.62 3.22
C ARG A 23 17.47 3.41 2.61
N ASP A 24 16.47 4.02 3.24
CA ASP A 24 15.13 4.11 2.66
C ASP A 24 15.07 5.22 1.59
N PHE A 25 14.81 4.84 0.34
CA PHE A 25 14.64 5.75 -0.79
C PHE A 25 13.18 6.10 -1.05
N ARG A 26 12.22 5.43 -0.39
CA ARG A 26 10.79 5.75 -0.51
C ARG A 26 10.56 7.18 -0.05
N ASN A 27 9.59 7.85 -0.67
CA ASN A 27 9.29 9.24 -0.35
C ASN A 27 7.82 9.40 0.02
N LYS A 28 7.54 10.39 0.87
CA LYS A 28 6.20 10.62 1.42
C LYS A 28 5.35 11.59 0.60
N LYS A 29 5.71 11.87 -0.67
CA LYS A 29 5.02 12.89 -1.47
C LYS A 29 3.54 12.55 -1.70
N ASP A 30 3.23 11.25 -1.77
CA ASP A 30 1.90 10.70 -2.01
C ASP A 30 1.24 10.22 -0.71
N ASN A 31 1.85 10.39 0.46
CA ASN A 31 1.25 9.95 1.74
C ASN A 31 -0.02 10.72 2.06
N PHE A 32 -0.93 10.07 2.79
CA PHE A 32 -2.09 10.71 3.42
C PHE A 32 -1.68 11.95 4.22
N SER A 33 -0.56 11.89 4.96
CA SER A 33 -0.03 13.03 5.73
C SER A 33 0.31 14.28 4.91
N LYS A 34 0.47 14.17 3.58
CA LYS A 34 0.70 15.30 2.68
C LYS A 34 -0.55 15.81 1.96
N MET A 35 -1.71 15.20 2.22
CA MET A 35 -2.97 15.60 1.58
C MET A 35 -3.44 16.98 2.05
N GLN A 36 -3.49 17.93 1.12
CA GLN A 36 -3.94 19.32 1.36
C GLN A 36 -5.43 19.54 1.09
N GLN A 37 -6.03 18.73 0.21
CA GLN A 37 -7.45 18.80 -0.14
C GLN A 37 -8.28 18.31 1.05
N LYS A 38 -8.84 19.23 1.84
CA LYS A 38 -9.49 18.92 3.12
C LYS A 38 -10.65 17.94 2.99
N ASP A 39 -11.48 18.10 1.96
CA ASP A 39 -12.65 17.24 1.76
C ASP A 39 -12.23 15.80 1.44
N ILE A 40 -11.32 15.64 0.47
CA ILE A 40 -10.73 14.34 0.10
C ILE A 40 -10.00 13.72 1.30
N ARG A 41 -9.25 14.51 2.07
CA ARG A 41 -8.57 14.03 3.29
C ARG A 41 -9.58 13.48 4.30
N ALA A 42 -10.66 14.22 4.55
CA ALA A 42 -11.68 13.82 5.50
C ALA A 42 -12.39 12.52 5.08
N GLU A 43 -12.58 12.32 3.77
CA GLU A 43 -13.15 11.10 3.20
C GLU A 43 -12.17 9.92 3.25
N LEU A 44 -10.91 10.12 2.87
CA LEU A 44 -9.85 9.10 2.99
C LEU A 44 -9.67 8.62 4.43
N ALA A 45 -9.72 9.54 5.40
CA ALA A 45 -9.60 9.22 6.82
C ALA A 45 -10.69 8.24 7.31
N SER A 46 -11.82 8.10 6.63
CA SER A 46 -12.88 7.18 7.06
C SER A 46 -12.53 5.71 6.84
N PHE A 47 -11.47 5.40 6.08
CA PHE A 47 -11.12 4.01 5.75
C PHE A 47 -9.60 3.72 5.73
N LEU A 48 -8.74 4.73 5.62
CA LEU A 48 -7.28 4.53 5.69
C LEU A 48 -6.80 4.25 7.12
N MET A 49 -5.90 3.30 7.28
CA MET A 49 -5.16 3.08 8.53
C MET A 49 -4.28 4.28 8.86
N ALA A 50 -3.61 4.86 7.85
CA ALA A 50 -2.80 6.08 8.01
C ALA A 50 -3.60 7.31 8.47
N GLY A 51 -4.92 7.28 8.35
CA GLY A 51 -5.84 8.35 8.76
C GLY A 51 -6.68 8.02 9.99
N ILE A 52 -6.38 6.94 10.71
CA ILE A 52 -7.24 6.42 11.78
C ILE A 52 -7.52 7.44 12.89
N ASP A 53 -6.55 8.30 13.22
CA ASP A 53 -6.71 9.35 14.25
C ASP A 53 -7.73 10.42 13.83
N GLU A 54 -7.92 10.63 12.52
CA GLU A 54 -8.90 11.56 11.96
C GLU A 54 -10.27 10.91 11.70
N SER A 55 -10.37 9.58 11.85
CA SER A 55 -11.58 8.81 11.51
C SER A 55 -12.70 8.89 12.54
N ILE A 56 -12.38 9.22 13.81
CA ILE A 56 -13.27 9.08 14.97
C ILE A 56 -14.62 9.80 14.80
N THR A 57 -14.65 10.90 14.05
CA THR A 57 -15.88 11.70 13.83
C THR A 57 -16.39 11.63 12.39
N LYS A 58 -15.88 10.72 11.55
CA LYS A 58 -16.19 10.65 10.13
C LYS A 58 -17.23 9.57 9.86
N LEU A 59 -18.22 9.91 9.04
CA LEU A 59 -19.19 8.93 8.57
C LEU A 59 -18.50 7.97 7.58
N PRO A 60 -18.77 6.66 7.65
CA PRO A 60 -18.25 5.71 6.69
C PRO A 60 -18.83 6.01 5.30
N LEU A 61 -17.97 5.91 4.29
CA LEU A 61 -18.39 6.03 2.90
C LEU A 61 -19.16 4.80 2.42
N LYS A 62 -20.02 4.99 1.41
CA LYS A 62 -20.71 3.90 0.74
C LYS A 62 -19.69 3.02 0.00
N SER A 63 -19.67 1.73 0.29
CA SER A 63 -18.83 0.76 -0.41
C SER A 63 -19.53 0.17 -1.64
N VAL A 64 -18.73 -0.18 -2.65
CA VAL A 64 -19.15 -0.95 -3.82
C VAL A 64 -18.88 -2.43 -3.52
N PRO A 65 -19.85 -3.34 -3.76
CA PRO A 65 -19.66 -4.75 -3.45
C PRO A 65 -18.63 -5.40 -4.37
N VAL A 66 -17.94 -6.41 -3.84
CA VAL A 66 -17.10 -7.32 -4.64
C VAL A 66 -18.03 -8.12 -5.56
N LYS A 67 -17.77 -8.05 -6.87
CA LYS A 67 -18.50 -8.82 -7.89
C LYS A 67 -17.83 -10.16 -8.18
N SER A 68 -16.51 -10.18 -8.26
CA SER A 68 -15.74 -11.40 -8.50
C SER A 68 -14.28 -11.20 -8.10
N TYR A 69 -13.57 -12.30 -7.83
CA TYR A 69 -12.15 -12.29 -7.56
C TYR A 69 -11.54 -13.65 -7.94
N GLY A 70 -10.22 -13.65 -8.10
CA GLY A 70 -9.42 -14.85 -8.34
C GLY A 70 -8.01 -14.65 -7.81
N SER A 71 -7.12 -15.58 -8.13
CA SER A 71 -5.72 -15.54 -7.67
C SER A 71 -4.97 -14.29 -8.12
N ASN A 72 -5.32 -13.73 -9.29
CA ASN A 72 -4.63 -12.58 -9.90
C ASN A 72 -5.57 -11.43 -10.27
N TYR A 73 -6.80 -11.39 -9.76
CA TYR A 73 -7.70 -10.28 -10.03
C TYR A 73 -8.73 -10.07 -8.93
N MET A 74 -9.25 -8.84 -8.84
CA MET A 74 -10.41 -8.50 -8.04
C MET A 74 -11.26 -7.47 -8.76
N THR A 75 -12.58 -7.67 -8.75
CA THR A 75 -13.56 -6.79 -9.37
C THR A 75 -14.62 -6.35 -8.36
N TRP A 76 -14.84 -5.05 -8.28
CA TRP A 76 -15.97 -4.43 -7.60
C TRP A 76 -16.92 -3.88 -8.65
N ALA A 77 -18.24 -4.01 -8.43
CA ALA A 77 -19.20 -3.39 -9.34
C ALA A 77 -20.54 -3.10 -8.67
N ASN A 78 -21.17 -2.02 -9.12
CA ASN A 78 -22.59 -1.73 -8.96
C ASN A 78 -23.11 -1.02 -10.22
N ASP A 79 -24.31 -0.46 -10.18
CA ASP A 79 -24.92 0.24 -11.32
C ASP A 79 -24.16 1.50 -11.76
N GLN A 80 -23.29 2.05 -10.91
CA GLN A 80 -22.58 3.32 -11.14
C GLN A 80 -21.14 3.12 -11.62
N ILE A 81 -20.44 2.11 -11.11
CA ILE A 81 -19.02 1.89 -11.35
C ILE A 81 -18.67 0.41 -11.37
N GLN A 82 -17.73 0.03 -12.24
CA GLN A 82 -17.00 -1.24 -12.20
C GLN A 82 -15.51 -0.97 -12.15
N VAL A 83 -14.81 -1.56 -11.18
CA VAL A 83 -13.36 -1.49 -11.03
C VAL A 83 -12.82 -2.91 -11.08
N THR A 84 -11.83 -3.15 -11.95
CA THR A 84 -11.10 -4.43 -12.00
C THR A 84 -9.62 -4.14 -11.88
N ILE A 85 -8.95 -4.78 -10.92
CA ILE A 85 -7.49 -4.79 -10.80
C ILE A 85 -7.01 -6.17 -11.18
N LYS A 86 -5.97 -6.23 -12.01
CA LYS A 86 -5.27 -7.47 -12.38
C LYS A 86 -3.81 -7.39 -11.99
N THR A 87 -3.27 -8.52 -11.57
CA THR A 87 -1.88 -8.68 -11.18
C THR A 87 -1.18 -9.67 -12.08
N GLY A 88 0.14 -9.52 -12.13
CA GLY A 88 1.04 -10.30 -12.95
C GLY A 88 2.29 -10.71 -12.19
N ILE A 89 3.07 -11.56 -12.83
CA ILE A 89 4.37 -11.99 -12.31
C ILE A 89 5.38 -10.88 -12.58
N PHE A 90 6.12 -10.50 -11.55
CA PHE A 90 7.30 -9.64 -11.70
C PHE A 90 8.45 -10.46 -12.29
N ASP A 91 9.01 -9.97 -13.39
CA ASP A 91 10.13 -10.61 -14.09
C ASP A 91 11.39 -9.75 -13.92
N PRO A 92 12.29 -10.08 -12.97
CA PRO A 92 13.47 -9.27 -12.68
C PRO A 92 14.37 -9.03 -13.91
N SER A 93 14.35 -9.93 -14.90
CA SER A 93 15.17 -9.81 -16.11
C SER A 93 14.76 -8.63 -17.01
N LYS A 94 13.54 -8.11 -16.84
CA LYS A 94 13.00 -6.98 -17.61
C LYS A 94 13.22 -5.63 -16.93
N HIS A 95 13.82 -5.61 -15.74
CA HIS A 95 13.94 -4.42 -14.92
C HIS A 95 15.38 -4.11 -14.54
N LYS A 96 15.66 -2.82 -14.30
CA LYS A 96 16.93 -2.39 -13.71
C LYS A 96 16.80 -2.39 -12.19
N ILE A 97 17.44 -3.35 -11.54
CA ILE A 97 17.40 -3.51 -10.08
C ILE A 97 18.63 -2.84 -9.46
N MET A 98 18.40 -1.96 -8.49
CA MET A 98 19.46 -1.36 -7.66
C MET A 98 19.45 -2.01 -6.28
N LEU A 99 20.62 -2.47 -5.84
CA LEU A 99 20.82 -3.08 -4.53
C LEU A 99 21.70 -2.18 -3.65
N GLU A 100 21.38 -2.11 -2.36
CA GLU A 100 22.27 -1.64 -1.30
C GLU A 100 22.36 -2.74 -0.24
N GLU A 101 23.58 -3.20 0.09
CA GLU A 101 23.78 -4.23 1.13
C GLU A 101 22.91 -5.48 0.96
N LYS A 102 22.67 -5.87 -0.32
CA LYS A 102 21.78 -6.97 -0.78
C LYS A 102 20.27 -6.69 -0.72
N HIS A 103 19.85 -5.52 -0.27
CA HIS A 103 18.47 -5.09 -0.26
C HIS A 103 18.10 -4.40 -1.57
N VAL A 104 16.96 -4.75 -2.15
CA VAL A 104 16.41 -4.02 -3.31
C VAL A 104 15.93 -2.66 -2.82
N VAL A 105 16.50 -1.60 -3.39
CA VAL A 105 16.16 -0.20 -3.02
C VAL A 105 15.47 0.56 -4.15
N LYS A 106 15.74 0.17 -5.41
CA LYS A 106 15.06 0.75 -6.57
C LYS A 106 14.81 -0.28 -7.67
N VAL A 107 13.71 -0.07 -8.36
CA VAL A 107 13.35 -0.75 -9.61
C VAL A 107 13.19 0.33 -10.67
N ASP A 108 13.86 0.15 -11.82
CA ASP A 108 13.88 1.09 -12.94
C ASP A 108 14.25 2.53 -12.54
N GLY A 109 15.22 2.63 -11.62
CA GLY A 109 15.74 3.91 -11.12
C GLY A 109 14.80 4.64 -10.15
N LYS A 110 13.70 4.01 -9.72
CA LYS A 110 12.72 4.60 -8.81
C LYS A 110 12.58 3.80 -7.51
N PRO A 111 12.32 4.47 -6.38
CA PRO A 111 11.88 3.78 -5.18
C PRO A 111 10.59 3.01 -5.47
N TYR A 112 10.36 1.91 -4.76
CA TYR A 112 9.16 1.08 -4.90
C TYR A 112 8.51 0.82 -3.54
N TYR A 113 7.27 0.32 -3.58
CA TYR A 113 6.43 0.07 -2.41
C TYR A 113 5.93 -1.39 -2.42
N GLY A 114 5.57 -1.91 -1.25
CA GLY A 114 5.20 -3.32 -1.06
C GLY A 114 6.20 -4.01 -0.14
N ASN A 115 6.95 -4.98 -0.68
CA ASN A 115 8.02 -5.68 0.04
C ASN A 115 9.37 -4.93 -0.08
N TYR A 116 9.45 -3.71 0.48
CA TYR A 116 10.65 -2.89 0.37
C TYR A 116 11.88 -3.58 1.02
N GLY A 117 13.00 -3.58 0.30
CA GLY A 117 14.21 -4.35 0.64
C GLY A 117 14.31 -5.71 -0.04
N GLU A 118 13.21 -6.27 -0.54
CA GLU A 118 13.17 -7.59 -1.17
C GLU A 118 12.83 -7.54 -2.67
N MET A 119 13.23 -8.58 -3.42
CA MET A 119 12.85 -8.71 -4.83
C MET A 119 11.31 -8.85 -4.96
N PRO A 120 10.62 -7.98 -5.73
CA PRO A 120 9.21 -8.14 -5.99
C PRO A 120 8.90 -9.47 -6.71
N ARG A 121 7.69 -10.00 -6.51
CA ARG A 121 7.19 -11.22 -7.16
C ARG A 121 5.91 -10.95 -7.93
N VAL A 122 5.11 -9.99 -7.46
CA VAL A 122 3.81 -9.63 -8.04
C VAL A 122 3.77 -8.15 -8.38
N THR A 123 3.30 -7.83 -9.58
CA THR A 123 3.07 -6.46 -10.07
C THR A 123 1.59 -6.22 -10.33
N ILE A 124 1.16 -4.96 -10.35
CA ILE A 124 -0.15 -4.56 -10.87
C ILE A 124 -0.03 -4.42 -12.39
N GLU A 125 -0.70 -5.29 -13.15
CA GLU A 125 -0.72 -5.22 -14.62
C GLU A 125 -1.64 -4.11 -15.12
N SER A 126 -2.84 -4.02 -14.54
CA SER A 126 -3.86 -3.07 -14.99
C SER A 126 -4.84 -2.71 -13.89
N ILE A 127 -5.32 -1.46 -13.94
CA ILE A 127 -6.47 -0.97 -13.18
C ILE A 127 -7.48 -0.44 -14.21
N THR A 128 -8.58 -1.16 -14.38
CA THR A 128 -9.65 -0.79 -15.32
C THR A 128 -10.82 -0.22 -14.53
N VAL A 129 -11.26 0.99 -14.89
CA VAL A 129 -12.38 1.65 -14.24
C VAL A 129 -13.41 2.06 -15.29
N MET A 130 -14.62 1.54 -15.18
CA MET A 130 -15.75 1.85 -16.04
C MET A 130 -16.85 2.54 -15.23
N MET A 131 -17.38 3.64 -15.75
CA MET A 131 -18.42 4.44 -15.12
C MET A 131 -19.54 4.69 -16.14
N GLY A 132 -20.55 3.82 -16.13
CA GLY A 132 -21.54 3.75 -17.21
C GLY A 132 -20.90 3.34 -18.54
N LYS A 133 -20.91 4.24 -19.53
CA LYS A 133 -20.27 4.03 -20.84
C LYS A 133 -18.84 4.59 -20.92
N ASP A 134 -18.43 5.33 -19.90
CA ASP A 134 -17.12 5.98 -19.87
C ASP A 134 -16.07 5.06 -19.26
N THR A 135 -14.85 5.11 -19.77
CA THR A 135 -13.68 4.47 -19.15
C THR A 135 -12.78 5.54 -18.55
N VAL A 136 -12.47 5.41 -17.26
CA VAL A 136 -11.50 6.28 -16.58
C VAL A 136 -10.13 5.64 -16.69
N VAL A 137 -9.20 6.33 -17.36
CA VAL A 137 -7.83 5.87 -17.52
C VAL A 137 -7.03 6.14 -16.25
N ILE A 138 -6.53 5.08 -15.61
CA ILE A 138 -5.53 5.19 -14.55
C ILE A 138 -4.14 5.06 -15.20
N PRO A 139 -3.29 6.10 -15.16
CA PRO A 139 -2.01 6.05 -15.85
C PRO A 139 -1.08 5.01 -15.18
N PRO A 140 -0.28 4.25 -15.95
CA PRO A 140 0.66 3.27 -15.40
C PRO A 140 1.59 3.84 -14.33
N SER A 141 1.99 5.11 -14.47
CA SER A 141 2.80 5.83 -13.47
C SER A 141 2.17 5.90 -12.07
N ALA A 142 0.87 5.63 -11.94
CA ALA A 142 0.18 5.60 -10.66
C ALA A 142 0.33 4.28 -9.90
N TYR A 143 0.77 3.19 -10.55
CA TYR A 143 0.79 1.84 -9.95
C TYR A 143 2.00 0.97 -10.29
N PHE A 144 2.79 1.31 -11.31
CA PHE A 144 3.96 0.54 -11.76
C PHE A 144 5.09 0.34 -10.71
N ASP A 145 5.15 1.18 -9.67
CA ASP A 145 6.10 1.11 -8.55
C ASP A 145 5.46 0.49 -7.28
N LEU A 146 4.22 -0.01 -7.39
CA LEU A 146 3.47 -0.63 -6.30
C LEU A 146 3.44 -2.14 -6.52
N TYR A 147 4.09 -2.88 -5.63
CA TYR A 147 4.24 -4.32 -5.73
C TYR A 147 3.54 -5.05 -4.59
N GLU A 148 3.45 -6.37 -4.74
CA GLU A 148 2.83 -7.31 -3.79
C GLU A 148 1.38 -6.95 -3.40
N PRO A 149 0.49 -6.55 -4.33
CA PRO A 149 -0.92 -6.36 -3.99
C PRO A 149 -1.52 -7.67 -3.45
N SER A 150 -2.24 -7.57 -2.33
CA SER A 150 -2.95 -8.70 -1.73
C SER A 150 -4.46 -8.51 -1.88
N PHE A 151 -5.15 -9.43 -2.56
CA PHE A 151 -6.59 -9.30 -2.81
C PHE A 151 -7.48 -9.87 -1.72
N PHE A 152 -7.08 -10.99 -1.13
CA PHE A 152 -7.85 -11.68 -0.10
C PHE A 152 -6.93 -12.38 0.89
N TYR A 153 -7.48 -12.68 2.06
CA TYR A 153 -6.85 -13.52 3.07
C TYR A 153 -7.86 -14.56 3.55
N GLN A 154 -7.37 -15.68 4.08
CA GLN A 154 -8.22 -16.66 4.76
C GLN A 154 -8.41 -16.24 6.21
N ASP A 155 -9.66 -16.11 6.63
CA ASP A 155 -10.00 -15.84 8.02
C ASP A 155 -9.95 -17.14 8.85
N LYS A 156 -10.08 -17.04 10.17
CA LYS A 156 -9.99 -18.18 11.11
C LYS A 156 -11.00 -19.29 10.83
N ASP A 157 -12.15 -18.93 10.25
CA ASP A 157 -13.21 -19.84 9.85
C ASP A 157 -12.99 -20.49 8.47
N GLY A 158 -11.86 -20.19 7.81
CA GLY A 158 -11.54 -20.66 6.46
C GLY A 158 -12.23 -19.88 5.34
N SER A 159 -13.00 -18.84 5.66
CA SER A 159 -13.63 -18.00 4.65
C SER A 159 -12.65 -16.98 4.07
N SER A 160 -12.73 -16.75 2.75
CA SER A 160 -11.94 -15.72 2.10
C SER A 160 -12.55 -14.34 2.33
N LYS A 161 -11.77 -13.45 2.92
CA LYS A 161 -12.13 -12.05 3.21
C LYS A 161 -11.21 -11.11 2.47
N THR A 162 -11.66 -9.87 2.30
CA THR A 162 -10.82 -8.79 1.75
C THR A 162 -10.88 -7.57 2.65
N ARG A 163 -9.76 -6.84 2.73
CA ARG A 163 -9.68 -5.51 3.34
C ARG A 163 -9.76 -4.40 2.30
N ASN A 164 -9.73 -4.77 1.02
CA ASN A 164 -9.74 -3.86 -0.10
C ASN A 164 -11.15 -3.39 -0.38
N GLY A 165 -11.29 -2.21 -0.99
CA GLY A 165 -12.59 -1.63 -1.22
C GLY A 165 -12.61 -0.63 -2.36
N VAL A 166 -13.80 -0.42 -2.88
CA VAL A 166 -14.11 0.77 -3.68
C VAL A 166 -15.16 1.56 -2.93
N PHE A 167 -14.89 2.83 -2.65
CA PHE A 167 -15.77 3.72 -1.88
C PHE A 167 -16.24 4.89 -2.74
N ILE A 168 -17.44 5.37 -2.47
CA ILE A 168 -18.07 6.51 -3.15
C ILE A 168 -18.26 7.63 -2.13
N SER A 169 -17.86 8.84 -2.49
CA SER A 169 -18.13 10.04 -1.69
C SER A 169 -19.63 10.26 -1.50
N ASN A 170 -19.99 10.96 -0.43
CA ASN A 170 -21.40 11.22 -0.14
C ASN A 170 -22.08 12.10 -1.20
N ASP A 171 -21.32 12.96 -1.88
CA ASP A 171 -21.80 13.77 -3.00
C ASP A 171 -21.78 13.02 -4.36
N GLY A 172 -21.28 11.78 -4.40
CA GLY A 172 -21.19 10.96 -5.60
C GLY A 172 -20.16 11.43 -6.64
N ARG A 173 -19.32 12.43 -6.32
CA ARG A 173 -18.34 12.99 -7.26
C ARG A 173 -16.99 12.29 -7.22
N SER A 174 -16.62 11.71 -6.08
CA SER A 174 -15.32 11.07 -5.85
C SER A 174 -15.47 9.57 -5.61
N TYR A 175 -14.52 8.81 -6.13
CA TYR A 175 -14.43 7.36 -5.99
C TYR A 175 -13.02 7.01 -5.55
N TYR A 176 -12.93 6.09 -4.59
CA TYR A 176 -11.69 5.68 -3.95
C TYR A 176 -11.48 4.20 -4.18
N ILE A 177 -10.39 3.82 -4.85
CA ILE A 177 -10.00 2.43 -5.04
C ILE A 177 -8.89 2.15 -4.04
N TYR A 178 -9.17 1.35 -3.01
CA TYR A 178 -8.29 1.10 -1.88
C TYR A 178 -7.79 -0.34 -1.86
N LEU A 179 -6.47 -0.49 -1.77
CA LEU A 179 -5.79 -1.76 -1.51
C LEU A 179 -4.95 -1.66 -0.22
N LEU A 180 -5.07 -2.67 0.64
CA LEU A 180 -4.23 -2.86 1.80
C LEU A 180 -3.36 -4.10 1.60
N ASN A 181 -2.05 -3.89 1.59
CA ASN A 181 -1.08 -4.96 1.68
C ASN A 181 -0.56 -5.05 3.11
N THR A 182 -0.82 -6.17 3.79
CA THR A 182 -0.32 -6.41 5.16
C THR A 182 1.02 -7.13 5.20
N ALA A 183 1.62 -7.45 4.05
CA ALA A 183 2.98 -7.96 4.00
C ALA A 183 3.97 -6.84 4.38
N TYR A 184 5.15 -7.25 4.86
CA TYR A 184 6.15 -6.33 5.42
C TYR A 184 5.52 -5.46 6.54
N LYS A 185 6.05 -4.27 6.80
CA LYS A 185 5.50 -3.27 7.73
C LYS A 185 4.16 -2.65 7.27
N GLY A 186 3.46 -3.25 6.30
CA GLY A 186 2.18 -2.79 5.78
C GLY A 186 2.26 -1.62 4.80
N ASN A 187 1.44 -1.66 3.75
CA ASN A 187 1.31 -0.60 2.75
C ASN A 187 -0.16 -0.39 2.36
N GLU A 188 -0.54 0.85 2.13
CA GLU A 188 -1.87 1.25 1.64
C GLU A 188 -1.75 1.98 0.31
N TYR A 189 -2.52 1.55 -0.68
CA TYR A 189 -2.58 2.16 -2.00
C TYR A 189 -4.00 2.61 -2.27
N THR A 190 -4.20 3.91 -2.52
CA THR A 190 -5.49 4.45 -2.92
C THR A 190 -5.37 5.23 -4.22
N TRP A 191 -6.25 4.95 -5.18
CA TRP A 191 -6.45 5.82 -6.34
C TRP A 191 -7.72 6.62 -6.17
N VAL A 192 -7.59 7.94 -6.30
CA VAL A 192 -8.70 8.90 -6.19
C VAL A 192 -9.13 9.28 -7.60
N ILE A 193 -10.41 9.07 -7.88
CA ILE A 193 -11.08 9.51 -9.09
C ILE A 193 -12.08 10.57 -8.66
N GLN A 194 -12.13 11.69 -9.38
CA GLN A 194 -13.10 12.76 -9.14
C GLN A 194 -13.67 13.23 -10.47
N ASP A 195 -14.99 13.42 -10.52
CA ASP A 195 -15.71 13.85 -11.72
C ASP A 195 -15.34 13.00 -12.97
N LYS A 196 -15.31 11.67 -12.78
CA LYS A 196 -14.92 10.66 -13.79
C LYS A 196 -13.50 10.82 -14.36
N LYS A 197 -12.60 11.47 -13.64
CA LYS A 197 -11.18 11.62 -14.02
C LYS A 197 -10.28 11.12 -12.91
N TYR A 198 -9.18 10.46 -13.29
CA TYR A 198 -8.12 10.17 -12.33
C TYR A 198 -7.55 11.47 -11.78
N LEU A 199 -7.59 11.64 -10.47
CA LEU A 199 -7.09 12.82 -9.79
C LEU A 199 -5.66 12.59 -9.30
N ARG A 200 -5.47 11.55 -8.48
CA ARG A 200 -4.19 11.24 -7.86
C ARG A 200 -4.17 9.86 -7.21
N ARG A 201 -3.00 9.45 -6.74
CA ARG A 201 -2.86 8.36 -5.79
C ARG A 201 -2.56 8.89 -4.38
N VAL A 202 -2.77 8.02 -3.41
CA VAL A 202 -2.32 8.12 -2.04
C VAL A 202 -1.61 6.81 -1.70
N VAL A 203 -0.38 6.91 -1.21
CA VAL A 203 0.47 5.75 -0.90
C VAL A 203 1.07 5.96 0.47
N ASP A 204 0.71 5.09 1.41
CA ASP A 204 1.26 5.06 2.75
C ASP A 204 1.96 3.72 2.97
N PHE A 205 3.04 3.73 3.75
CA PHE A 205 3.88 2.57 4.01
C PHE A 205 4.35 2.60 5.46
N ASP A 206 4.71 1.42 5.97
CA ASP A 206 5.05 1.20 7.38
C ASP A 206 3.87 1.55 8.31
N VAL A 207 2.64 1.25 7.85
CA VAL A 207 1.38 1.51 8.58
C VAL A 207 1.06 0.45 9.64
N LEU A 208 1.73 -0.70 9.59
CA LEU A 208 1.67 -1.76 10.60
C LEU A 208 2.97 -1.76 11.40
N LYS A 209 2.84 -1.70 12.73
CA LYS A 209 3.95 -1.71 13.69
C LYS A 209 4.11 -3.07 14.33
#